data_AF-A0A1S1RJY2-F1
#
_entry.id   AF-A0A1S1RJY2-F1
#
_cell.length_a   1.000
_cell.length_b   1.000
_cell.length_c   1.000
_cell.angle_alpha   90.00
_cell.angle_beta   90.00
_cell.angle_gamma   90.00
#
_symmetry.space_group_name_H-M   'P 1'
#
loop_
_entity.id
_entity.type
_entity.pdbx_description
1 polymer ?
#
loop_
_entity_poly.entity_id
_entity_poly.type
_entity_poly.pdbx_seq_one_letter_code
_entity_poly.pdbx_strand_id
1 'polypeptide(L)'
;MTSQQIQDREHTNMFLAELLLRYPAGPPANLINPSIAAINVHPRITPSVVRIEISNQEAALAIPNTAPAAAPVAAVAAGAPAGARRAALRARMQARRGAYTWREGRSVAFNAWINGAAPLANPIGDNATINCWEAVLVAAAEAGLVTVAQLTHAYGAVDPDTAVYNLLTAGGVQQINCANAAPANNIQAGDVIMVEHAGQPLHHVMVVLTADPANFLQIEVLSLWGTLGGFVLGRGELNFLLLPTTVFRYSTL
;
A
#
# COMPACT_ATOMS: atom_id res chain seq x y z
N MET A 1 20.69 11.53 2.72
CA MET A 1 20.92 10.09 2.96
C MET A 1 21.79 9.54 1.84
N THR A 2 22.74 8.67 2.14
CA THR A 2 23.54 7.94 1.13
C THR A 2 22.70 6.85 0.46
N SER A 3 23.14 6.32 -0.69
CA SER A 3 22.49 5.16 -1.34
C SER A 3 22.39 3.95 -0.42
N GLN A 4 23.43 3.71 0.38
CA GLN A 4 23.46 2.65 1.38
C GLN A 4 22.39 2.83 2.46
N GLN A 5 22.24 4.04 3.02
CA GLN A 5 21.22 4.33 4.04
C GLN A 5 19.79 4.13 3.53
N ILE A 6 19.55 4.39 2.24
CA ILE A 6 18.26 4.16 1.60
C ILE A 6 17.98 2.65 1.49
N GLN A 7 18.96 1.88 1.01
CA GLN A 7 18.85 0.43 0.89
C GLN A 7 18.62 -0.25 2.24
N ASP A 8 19.41 0.09 3.27
CA ASP A 8 19.26 -0.48 4.62
C ASP A 8 17.87 -0.22 5.18
N ARG A 9 17.31 0.96 4.90
CA ARG A 9 15.96 1.34 5.30
C ARG A 9 14.88 0.56 4.54
N GLU A 10 15.03 0.39 3.22
CA GLU A 10 14.11 -0.41 2.42
C GLU A 10 14.09 -1.87 2.89
N HIS A 11 15.26 -2.47 3.12
CA HIS A 11 15.41 -3.84 3.61
C HIS A 11 14.74 -4.01 4.99
N THR A 12 15.01 -3.06 5.90
CA THR A 12 14.37 -3.05 7.23
C THR A 12 12.85 -2.98 7.11
N ASN A 13 12.33 -2.14 6.23
CA ASN A 13 10.89 -1.99 6.03
C ASN A 13 10.25 -3.24 5.42
N MET A 14 10.91 -3.92 4.47
CA MET A 14 10.43 -5.22 3.93
C MET A 14 10.36 -6.27 5.03
N PHE A 15 11.40 -6.36 5.87
CA PHE A 15 11.45 -7.29 6.98
C PHE A 15 10.35 -7.03 8.02
N LEU A 16 10.19 -5.78 8.45
CA LEU A 16 9.13 -5.39 9.38
C LEU A 16 7.73 -5.61 8.80
N ALA A 17 7.54 -5.36 7.49
CA ALA A 17 6.27 -5.58 6.84
C ALA A 17 5.87 -7.05 6.85
N GLU A 18 6.78 -7.97 6.49
CA GLU A 18 6.54 -9.41 6.51
C GLU A 18 6.35 -9.93 7.94
N LEU A 19 7.16 -9.48 8.91
CA LEU A 19 6.98 -9.86 10.32
C LEU A 19 5.62 -9.45 10.87
N LEU A 20 5.19 -8.21 10.63
CA LEU A 20 3.89 -7.72 11.08
C LEU A 20 2.70 -8.35 10.34
N LEU A 21 2.93 -8.95 9.16
CA LEU A 21 1.92 -9.70 8.43
C LEU A 21 1.71 -11.08 9.06
N ARG A 22 2.81 -11.73 9.46
CA ARG A 22 2.85 -13.06 10.09
C ARG A 22 2.50 -13.06 11.58
N TYR A 23 2.98 -12.05 12.28
CA TYR A 23 2.96 -11.95 13.74
C TYR A 23 2.34 -10.61 14.18
N PRO A 24 1.02 -10.41 13.99
CA PRO A 24 0.35 -9.17 14.39
C PRO A 24 0.43 -8.90 15.90
N ALA A 25 0.62 -9.95 16.72
CA ALA A 25 0.83 -9.85 18.17
C ALA A 25 2.31 -9.75 18.59
N GLY A 26 3.23 -9.73 17.63
CA GLY A 26 4.68 -9.72 17.85
C GLY A 26 5.35 -11.07 17.56
N PRO A 27 6.51 -11.08 16.86
CA PRO A 27 7.22 -12.31 16.54
C PRO A 27 7.99 -12.88 17.75
N PRO A 28 8.29 -14.19 17.77
CA PRO A 28 9.20 -14.76 18.76
C PRO A 28 10.57 -14.06 18.72
N ALA A 29 11.09 -13.67 19.89
CA ALA A 29 12.34 -12.90 19.97
C ALA A 29 13.54 -13.64 19.36
N ASN A 30 13.56 -14.97 19.45
CA ASN A 30 14.58 -15.83 18.87
C ASN A 30 14.50 -15.96 17.33
N LEU A 31 13.45 -15.46 16.69
CA LEU A 31 13.30 -15.47 15.23
C LEU A 31 14.01 -14.29 14.56
N ILE A 32 14.08 -13.14 15.24
CA ILE A 32 14.44 -11.85 14.62
C ILE A 32 15.89 -11.83 14.16
N ASN A 33 16.84 -11.98 15.08
CA ASN A 33 18.27 -11.84 14.77
C ASN A 33 18.77 -12.90 13.77
N PRO A 34 18.39 -14.20 13.89
CA PRO A 34 18.74 -15.21 12.89
C PRO A 34 18.18 -14.91 11.50
N SER A 35 16.95 -14.38 11.41
CA SER A 35 16.35 -13.99 10.13
C SER A 35 17.10 -12.83 9.49
N ILE A 36 17.46 -11.80 10.24
CA ILE A 36 18.25 -10.67 9.73
C ILE A 36 19.61 -11.15 9.22
N ALA A 37 20.30 -12.00 9.99
CA ALA A 37 21.58 -12.55 9.59
C ALA A 37 21.48 -13.34 8.28
N ALA A 38 20.44 -14.18 8.13
CA ALA A 38 20.19 -14.96 6.92
C ALA A 38 19.81 -14.08 5.72
N ILE A 39 19.03 -13.02 5.91
CA ILE A 39 18.62 -12.11 4.83
C ILE A 39 19.83 -11.31 4.31
N ASN A 40 20.70 -10.82 5.20
CA ASN A 40 21.82 -9.96 4.85
C ASN A 40 22.94 -10.65 4.04
N VAL A 41 22.92 -11.98 3.92
CA VAL A 41 23.87 -12.70 3.05
C VAL A 41 23.48 -12.63 1.57
N HIS A 42 22.24 -12.23 1.26
CA HIS A 42 21.75 -12.18 -0.11
C HIS A 42 22.26 -10.92 -0.84
N PRO A 43 22.73 -11.04 -2.09
CA PRO A 43 23.20 -9.89 -2.87
C PRO A 43 22.09 -8.92 -3.26
N ARG A 44 20.83 -9.37 -3.24
CA ARG A 44 19.64 -8.55 -3.46
C ARG A 44 18.53 -8.98 -2.52
N ILE A 45 18.12 -8.08 -1.63
CA ILE A 45 17.01 -8.33 -0.70
C ILE A 45 15.71 -7.95 -1.40
N THR A 46 14.77 -8.89 -1.42
CA THR A 46 13.44 -8.74 -2.01
C THR A 46 12.39 -9.28 -1.05
N PRO A 47 11.10 -8.96 -1.21
CA PRO A 47 10.06 -9.50 -0.33
C PRO A 47 10.01 -11.03 -0.33
N SER A 48 10.30 -11.68 -1.47
CA SER A 48 10.38 -13.15 -1.55
C SER A 48 11.57 -13.70 -0.76
N VAL A 49 12.75 -13.08 -0.84
CA VAL A 49 13.92 -13.46 -0.02
C VAL A 49 13.58 -13.34 1.47
N VAL A 50 13.01 -12.21 1.89
CA VAL A 50 12.58 -11.99 3.28
C VAL A 50 11.60 -13.09 3.74
N ARG A 51 10.58 -13.37 2.92
CA ARG A 51 9.56 -14.40 3.19
C ARG A 51 10.17 -15.81 3.32
N ILE A 52 11.05 -16.18 2.40
CA ILE A 52 11.71 -17.50 2.38
C ILE A 52 12.59 -17.65 3.61
N GLU A 53 13.42 -16.65 3.92
CA GLU A 53 14.35 -16.76 5.04
C GLU A 53 13.62 -16.81 6.38
N ILE A 54 12.57 -16.02 6.58
CA ILE A 54 11.74 -16.14 7.81
C ILE A 54 11.14 -17.54 7.92
N SER A 55 10.62 -18.11 6.83
CA SER A 55 10.07 -19.48 6.84
C SER A 55 11.13 -20.56 7.10
N ASN A 56 12.35 -20.38 6.58
CA ASN A 56 13.47 -21.27 6.90
C ASN A 56 13.83 -21.21 8.39
N GLN A 57 13.83 -20.00 8.98
CA GLN A 57 14.09 -19.84 10.41
C GLN A 57 12.95 -20.39 11.28
N GLU A 58 11.70 -20.22 10.87
CA GLU A 58 10.55 -20.86 11.52
C GLU A 58 10.73 -22.38 11.57
N ALA A 59 11.08 -22.99 10.44
CA ALA A 59 11.34 -24.43 10.36
C ALA A 59 12.52 -24.86 11.25
N ALA A 60 13.63 -24.12 11.23
CA ALA A 60 14.80 -24.41 12.07
C ALA A 60 14.50 -24.31 13.58
N LEU A 61 13.57 -23.45 13.97
CA LEU A 61 13.13 -23.23 15.34
C LEU A 61 11.91 -24.07 15.74
N ALA A 62 11.41 -24.94 14.85
CA ALA A 62 10.17 -25.70 15.03
C ALA A 62 8.94 -24.81 15.34
N ILE A 63 8.94 -23.58 14.83
CA ILE A 63 7.79 -22.67 14.87
C ILE A 63 6.88 -23.03 13.68
N PRO A 64 5.55 -23.13 13.87
CA PRO A 64 4.63 -23.35 12.76
C PRO A 64 4.83 -22.30 11.66
N ASN A 65 4.89 -22.72 10.40
CA ASN A 65 5.02 -21.76 9.30
C ASN A 65 3.80 -20.83 9.28
N THR A 66 4.06 -19.54 9.46
CA THR A 66 3.02 -18.49 9.52
C THR A 66 2.95 -17.69 8.24
N ALA A 67 3.73 -18.05 7.21
CA ALA A 67 3.68 -17.41 5.91
C ALA A 67 2.21 -17.35 5.45
N PRO A 68 1.69 -16.14 5.17
CA PRO A 68 0.33 -16.01 4.70
C PRO A 68 0.21 -16.83 3.42
N ALA A 69 -0.77 -17.72 3.39
CA ALA A 69 -1.13 -18.38 2.15
C ALA A 69 -1.39 -17.28 1.12
N ALA A 70 -0.89 -17.44 -0.10
CA ALA A 70 -1.24 -16.60 -1.25
C ALA A 70 -2.69 -16.88 -1.68
N ALA A 71 -3.61 -16.91 -0.72
CA ALA A 71 -5.03 -17.04 -0.99
C ALA A 71 -5.43 -15.82 -1.82
N PRO A 72 -5.97 -16.01 -3.02
CA PRO A 72 -6.47 -14.90 -3.79
C PRO A 72 -7.56 -14.22 -2.96
N VAL A 73 -7.39 -12.93 -2.66
CA VAL A 73 -8.51 -12.15 -2.11
C VAL A 73 -9.57 -12.14 -3.19
N ALA A 74 -10.77 -12.65 -2.90
CA ALA A 74 -11.81 -12.74 -3.90
C ALA A 74 -12.13 -11.35 -4.49
N ALA A 75 -12.25 -11.29 -5.81
CA ALA A 75 -12.75 -10.08 -6.46
C ALA A 75 -14.17 -9.80 -5.96
N VAL A 76 -14.47 -8.53 -5.77
CA VAL A 76 -15.79 -8.08 -5.36
C VAL A 76 -16.67 -7.93 -6.59
N ALA A 77 -17.94 -8.34 -6.49
CA ALA A 77 -18.90 -8.15 -7.57
C ALA A 77 -19.14 -6.66 -7.86
N ALA A 78 -19.38 -6.33 -9.13
CA ALA A 78 -19.80 -4.99 -9.52
C ALA A 78 -21.05 -4.56 -8.74
N GLY A 79 -21.06 -3.32 -8.22
CA GLY A 79 -22.16 -2.79 -7.43
C GLY A 79 -22.22 -3.26 -5.98
N ALA A 80 -21.19 -3.96 -5.48
CA ALA A 80 -21.17 -4.37 -4.08
C ALA A 80 -21.25 -3.16 -3.10
N PRO A 81 -21.84 -3.37 -1.91
CA PRO A 81 -21.92 -2.35 -0.89
C PRO A 81 -20.54 -1.76 -0.54
N ALA A 82 -20.49 -0.47 -0.19
CA ALA A 82 -19.24 0.23 0.09
C ALA A 82 -18.38 -0.47 1.16
N GLY A 83 -19.01 -1.09 2.17
CA GLY A 83 -18.30 -1.87 3.19
C GLY A 83 -17.54 -3.09 2.62
N ALA A 84 -18.09 -3.78 1.62
CA ALA A 84 -17.44 -4.91 0.97
C ALA A 84 -16.27 -4.45 0.08
N ARG A 85 -16.45 -3.32 -0.63
CA ARG A 85 -15.41 -2.70 -1.45
C ARG A 85 -14.20 -2.28 -0.61
N ARG A 86 -14.44 -1.55 0.48
CA ARG A 86 -13.42 -1.20 1.49
C ARG A 86 -12.70 -2.42 2.05
N ALA A 87 -13.43 -3.46 2.44
CA ALA A 87 -12.84 -4.66 3.00
C ALA A 87 -11.88 -5.35 2.01
N ALA A 88 -12.26 -5.43 0.74
CA ALA A 88 -11.43 -6.03 -0.30
C ALA A 88 -10.22 -5.18 -0.66
N LEU A 89 -10.38 -3.86 -0.81
CA LEU A 89 -9.26 -2.95 -1.06
C LEU A 89 -8.23 -3.04 0.08
N ARG A 90 -8.71 -2.99 1.34
CA ARG A 90 -7.86 -3.14 2.52
C ARG A 90 -7.13 -4.48 2.52
N ALA A 91 -7.83 -5.58 2.24
CA ALA A 91 -7.23 -6.91 2.20
C ALA A 91 -6.15 -7.01 1.11
N ARG A 92 -6.38 -6.43 -0.07
CA ARG A 92 -5.38 -6.39 -1.15
C ARG A 92 -4.16 -5.55 -0.80
N MET A 93 -4.37 -4.36 -0.24
CA MET A 93 -3.26 -3.52 0.23
C MET A 93 -2.46 -4.22 1.34
N GLN A 94 -3.12 -4.92 2.26
CA GLN A 94 -2.45 -5.71 3.30
C GLN A 94 -1.64 -6.87 2.71
N ALA A 95 -2.17 -7.59 1.72
CA ALA A 95 -1.48 -8.69 1.06
C ALA A 95 -0.23 -8.22 0.29
N ARG A 96 -0.20 -6.95 -0.13
CA ARG A 96 0.95 -6.30 -0.79
C ARG A 96 1.88 -5.57 0.18
N ARG A 97 1.74 -5.74 1.50
CA ARG A 97 2.70 -5.15 2.46
C ARG A 97 4.11 -5.65 2.20
N GLY A 98 5.08 -4.74 2.29
CA GLY A 98 6.46 -5.06 1.95
C GLY A 98 6.71 -5.09 0.43
N ALA A 99 5.66 -5.08 -0.39
CA ALA A 99 5.79 -5.01 -1.83
C ALA A 99 6.01 -3.57 -2.27
N TYR A 100 6.66 -3.48 -3.43
CA TYR A 100 6.97 -2.25 -4.14
C TYR A 100 7.93 -1.30 -3.43
N THR A 101 8.69 -0.55 -4.23
CA THR A 101 9.45 0.60 -3.75
C THR A 101 8.89 1.87 -4.36
N TRP A 102 8.98 2.98 -3.63
CA TRP A 102 8.46 4.25 -4.10
C TRP A 102 9.34 4.87 -5.19
N ARG A 103 8.69 5.53 -6.15
CA ARG A 103 9.32 6.52 -7.03
C ARG A 103 8.42 7.73 -7.24
N GLU A 104 9.07 8.83 -7.61
CA GLU A 104 8.39 9.99 -8.15
C GLU A 104 7.90 9.73 -9.59
N GLY A 105 6.74 10.31 -9.90
CA GLY A 105 6.12 10.23 -11.22
C GLY A 105 5.51 8.87 -11.56
N ARG A 106 5.12 8.70 -12.83
CA ARG A 106 4.52 7.47 -13.34
C ARG A 106 5.56 6.38 -13.52
N SER A 107 5.21 5.15 -13.18
CA SER A 107 6.15 4.04 -13.28
C SER A 107 6.09 3.32 -14.62
N VAL A 108 7.26 2.87 -15.08
CA VAL A 108 7.38 1.99 -16.24
C VAL A 108 6.70 0.64 -15.96
N ALA A 109 6.79 0.14 -14.73
CA ALA A 109 6.21 -1.14 -14.34
C ALA A 109 4.67 -1.12 -14.40
N PHE A 110 4.03 -0.09 -13.85
CA PHE A 110 2.58 0.06 -13.92
C PHE A 110 2.13 0.27 -15.37
N ASN A 111 2.84 1.11 -16.14
CA ASN A 111 2.50 1.37 -17.54
C ASN A 111 2.63 0.11 -18.41
N ALA A 112 3.66 -0.71 -18.19
CA ALA A 112 3.81 -1.98 -18.89
C ALA A 112 2.71 -2.98 -18.51
N TRP A 113 2.28 -2.97 -17.25
CA TRP A 113 1.20 -3.84 -16.78
C TRP A 113 -0.15 -3.47 -17.43
N ILE A 114 -0.58 -2.21 -17.40
CA ILE A 114 -1.89 -1.80 -17.97
C ILE A 114 -1.95 -1.88 -19.51
N ASN A 115 -0.79 -1.89 -20.19
CA ASN A 115 -0.69 -2.02 -21.65
C ASN A 115 -0.22 -3.40 -22.10
N GLY A 116 -0.15 -4.37 -21.19
CA GLY A 116 0.26 -5.74 -21.50
C GLY A 116 -0.75 -6.48 -22.40
N ALA A 117 -0.31 -7.56 -23.04
CA ALA A 117 -1.19 -8.40 -23.86
C ALA A 117 -2.31 -9.02 -23.01
N ALA A 118 -3.52 -9.08 -23.58
CA ALA A 118 -4.68 -9.69 -22.93
C ALA A 118 -4.68 -11.23 -23.01
N PRO A 119 -5.22 -11.93 -22.00
CA PRO A 119 -5.53 -11.42 -20.67
C PRO A 119 -4.23 -11.03 -19.97
N LEU A 120 -4.21 -9.96 -19.15
CA LEU A 120 -3.02 -9.57 -18.40
C LEU A 120 -2.54 -10.74 -17.55
N ALA A 121 -1.59 -11.51 -18.09
CA ALA A 121 -1.22 -12.81 -17.54
C ALA A 121 -0.39 -12.68 -16.26
N ASN A 122 0.22 -11.50 -16.04
CA ASN A 122 1.15 -11.26 -14.95
C ASN A 122 0.73 -10.06 -14.11
N PRO A 123 0.50 -10.23 -12.80
CA PRO A 123 0.39 -9.10 -11.90
C PRO A 123 1.71 -8.33 -11.87
N ILE A 124 1.65 -7.07 -11.47
CA ILE A 124 2.86 -6.33 -11.17
C ILE A 124 3.67 -7.08 -10.08
N GLY A 125 4.98 -7.22 -10.30
CA GLY A 125 5.85 -7.98 -9.41
C GLY A 125 6.03 -7.32 -8.05
N ASP A 126 6.19 -8.12 -6.99
CA ASP A 126 6.26 -7.66 -5.58
C ASP A 126 7.45 -6.73 -5.26
N ASN A 127 8.33 -6.44 -6.21
CA ASN A 127 9.48 -5.54 -6.06
C ASN A 127 9.50 -4.41 -7.10
N ALA A 128 8.36 -4.17 -7.78
CA ALA A 128 8.26 -3.10 -8.75
C ALA A 128 8.36 -1.72 -8.10
N THR A 129 8.99 -0.78 -8.79
CA THR A 129 9.06 0.60 -8.31
C THR A 129 7.88 1.40 -8.87
N ILE A 130 6.96 1.84 -8.01
CA ILE A 130 5.71 2.53 -8.37
C ILE A 130 5.44 3.73 -7.45
N ASN A 131 4.48 4.57 -7.80
CA ASN A 131 4.05 5.67 -6.92
C ASN A 131 2.87 5.28 -6.00
N CYS A 132 2.49 6.19 -5.11
CA CYS A 132 1.50 5.91 -4.06
C CYS A 132 0.11 5.58 -4.61
N TRP A 133 -0.37 6.30 -5.63
CA TRP A 133 -1.67 6.02 -6.21
C TRP A 133 -1.65 4.75 -7.09
N GLU A 134 -0.53 4.45 -7.75
CA GLU A 134 -0.37 3.23 -8.55
C GLU A 134 -0.53 1.98 -7.68
N ALA A 135 0.00 1.98 -6.45
CA ALA A 135 -0.22 0.88 -5.51
C ALA A 135 -1.70 0.68 -5.16
N VAL A 136 -2.43 1.78 -4.94
CA VAL A 136 -3.87 1.73 -4.67
C VAL A 136 -4.65 1.23 -5.88
N LEU A 137 -4.29 1.67 -7.09
CA LEU A 137 -4.94 1.22 -8.33
C LEU A 137 -4.69 -0.26 -8.62
N VAL A 138 -3.47 -0.76 -8.36
CA VAL A 138 -3.17 -2.19 -8.45
C VAL A 138 -4.06 -2.98 -7.49
N ALA A 139 -4.10 -2.57 -6.21
CA ALA A 139 -4.93 -3.25 -5.21
C ALA A 139 -6.43 -3.17 -5.55
N ALA A 140 -6.90 -2.03 -6.07
CA ALA A 140 -8.28 -1.84 -6.51
C ALA A 140 -8.62 -2.74 -7.71
N ALA A 141 -7.70 -2.89 -8.67
CA ALA A 141 -7.90 -3.77 -9.82
C ALA A 141 -7.94 -5.25 -9.40
N GLU A 142 -7.06 -5.66 -8.49
CA GLU A 142 -7.05 -7.01 -7.93
C GLU A 142 -8.28 -7.31 -7.07
N ALA A 143 -8.87 -6.27 -6.45
CA ALA A 143 -10.13 -6.36 -5.73
C ALA A 143 -11.36 -6.33 -6.67
N GLY A 144 -11.18 -6.09 -7.98
CA GLY A 144 -12.27 -5.97 -8.95
C GLY A 144 -13.04 -4.65 -8.90
N LEU A 145 -12.49 -3.63 -8.23
CA LEU A 145 -13.12 -2.30 -8.07
C LEU A 145 -12.91 -1.40 -9.29
N VAL A 146 -11.80 -1.61 -9.98
CA VAL A 146 -11.49 -0.97 -11.26
C VAL A 146 -11.02 -2.04 -12.24
N THR A 147 -11.28 -1.83 -13.52
CA THR A 147 -10.78 -2.69 -14.59
C THR A 147 -9.51 -2.13 -15.17
N VAL A 148 -8.67 -3.00 -15.72
CA VAL A 148 -7.47 -2.59 -16.48
C VAL A 148 -7.85 -1.64 -17.61
N ALA A 149 -8.98 -1.87 -18.31
CA ALA A 149 -9.45 -0.98 -19.36
C ALA A 149 -9.74 0.45 -18.87
N GLN A 150 -10.33 0.59 -17.67
CA GLN A 150 -10.52 1.89 -17.04
C GLN A 150 -9.17 2.55 -16.70
N LEU A 151 -8.19 1.77 -16.21
CA LEU A 151 -6.84 2.28 -15.92
C LEU A 151 -6.12 2.74 -17.19
N THR A 152 -6.14 1.93 -18.25
CA THR A 152 -5.55 2.28 -19.56
C THR A 152 -6.20 3.54 -20.14
N HIS A 153 -7.53 3.65 -20.04
CA HIS A 153 -8.25 4.84 -20.49
C HIS A 153 -7.84 6.10 -19.72
N ALA A 154 -7.78 6.02 -18.38
CA ALA A 154 -7.36 7.15 -17.56
C ALA A 154 -5.89 7.55 -17.83
N TYR A 155 -4.99 6.58 -17.96
CA TYR A 155 -3.57 6.83 -18.23
C TYR A 155 -3.31 7.38 -19.64
N GLY A 156 -4.18 7.10 -20.61
CA GLY A 156 -4.13 7.63 -21.97
C GLY A 156 -4.83 8.98 -22.16
N ALA A 157 -5.45 9.54 -21.12
CA ALA A 157 -6.14 10.83 -21.21
C ALA A 157 -5.17 11.99 -21.46
N VAL A 158 -5.69 13.12 -21.96
CA VAL A 158 -4.92 14.37 -22.09
C VAL A 158 -4.41 14.85 -20.74
N ASP A 159 -5.22 14.67 -19.69
CA ASP A 159 -4.87 14.91 -18.29
C ASP A 159 -5.09 13.65 -17.45
N PRO A 160 -4.08 12.76 -17.36
CA PRO A 160 -4.22 11.50 -16.63
C PRO A 160 -4.36 11.67 -15.12
N ASP A 161 -3.82 12.75 -14.54
CA ASP A 161 -3.86 12.95 -13.09
C ASP A 161 -5.31 13.25 -12.67
N THR A 162 -5.99 14.11 -13.42
CA THR A 162 -7.44 14.34 -13.25
C THR A 162 -8.26 13.07 -13.54
N ALA A 163 -7.92 12.30 -14.57
CA ALA A 163 -8.64 11.07 -14.89
C ALA A 163 -8.49 10.00 -13.80
N VAL A 164 -7.28 9.84 -13.24
CA VAL A 164 -7.01 8.94 -12.10
C VAL A 164 -7.72 9.43 -10.85
N TYR A 165 -7.71 10.73 -10.59
CA TYR A 165 -8.45 11.32 -9.49
C TYR A 165 -9.95 10.99 -9.59
N ASN A 166 -10.54 11.13 -10.77
CA ASN A 166 -11.95 10.78 -11.01
C ASN A 166 -12.23 9.29 -10.79
N LEU A 167 -11.31 8.40 -11.17
CA LEU A 167 -11.44 6.97 -10.89
C LEU A 167 -11.44 6.69 -9.39
N LEU A 168 -10.46 7.23 -8.66
CA LEU A 168 -10.32 7.02 -7.21
C LEU A 168 -11.48 7.61 -6.41
N THR A 169 -12.23 8.55 -6.99
CA THR A 169 -13.31 9.28 -6.32
C THR A 169 -14.72 8.86 -6.76
N ALA A 170 -14.83 7.95 -7.72
CA ALA A 170 -16.11 7.47 -8.26
C ALA A 170 -17.03 6.85 -7.18
N GLY A 171 -16.45 6.33 -6.09
CA GLY A 171 -17.19 5.81 -4.93
C GLY A 171 -17.74 6.88 -3.97
N GLY A 172 -17.61 8.16 -4.31
CA GLY A 172 -17.97 9.30 -3.45
C GLY A 172 -16.77 9.82 -2.66
N VAL A 173 -16.82 11.10 -2.29
CA VAL A 173 -15.72 11.81 -1.61
C VAL A 173 -16.26 12.62 -0.44
N GLN A 174 -15.54 12.57 0.67
CA GLN A 174 -15.64 13.58 1.72
C GLN A 174 -14.30 14.32 1.85
N GLN A 175 -14.36 15.64 1.94
CA GLN A 175 -13.19 16.50 2.15
C GLN A 175 -13.03 16.79 3.65
N ILE A 176 -11.79 16.71 4.14
CA ILE A 176 -11.41 17.08 5.50
C ILE A 176 -10.32 18.12 5.41
N ASN A 177 -10.56 19.28 6.03
CA ASN A 177 -9.51 20.27 6.25
C ASN A 177 -8.91 20.03 7.65
N CYS A 178 -7.60 19.72 7.72
CA CYS A 178 -6.92 19.44 8.99
C CYS A 178 -6.99 20.61 9.96
N ALA A 179 -6.98 21.84 9.45
CA ALA A 179 -7.04 23.05 10.26
C ALA A 179 -8.39 23.20 10.99
N ASN A 180 -9.44 22.50 10.53
CA ASN A 180 -10.80 22.60 11.06
C ASN A 180 -11.35 21.26 11.59
N ALA A 181 -10.48 20.28 11.86
CA ALA A 181 -10.72 18.94 12.44
C ALA A 181 -12.20 18.57 12.72
N ALA A 182 -13.03 18.50 11.68
CA ALA A 182 -14.34 17.87 11.75
C ALA A 182 -14.10 16.35 11.84
N PRO A 183 -14.91 15.60 12.60
CA PRO A 183 -14.39 14.46 13.33
C PRO A 183 -13.92 13.34 12.42
N ALA A 184 -12.95 12.56 12.89
CA ALA A 184 -12.52 11.29 12.30
C ALA A 184 -13.65 10.22 12.26
N ASN A 185 -14.84 10.55 12.77
CA ASN A 185 -15.96 9.64 12.99
C ASN A 185 -16.53 8.98 11.73
N ASN A 186 -16.27 9.54 10.55
CA ASN A 186 -16.76 9.00 9.28
C ASN A 186 -15.73 8.19 8.50
N ILE A 187 -14.44 8.23 8.91
CA ILE A 187 -13.39 7.47 8.23
C ILE A 187 -13.49 6.00 8.66
N GLN A 188 -13.43 5.10 7.68
CA GLN A 188 -13.50 3.67 7.90
C GLN A 188 -12.27 2.96 7.36
N ALA A 189 -11.98 1.80 7.96
CA ALA A 189 -10.97 0.90 7.43
C ALA A 189 -11.28 0.54 5.97
N GLY A 190 -10.28 0.67 5.10
CA GLY A 190 -10.38 0.48 3.66
C GLY A 190 -10.71 1.72 2.85
N ASP A 191 -10.98 2.88 3.48
CA ASP A 191 -11.07 4.13 2.74
C ASP A 191 -9.72 4.52 2.12
N VAL A 192 -9.77 5.14 0.94
CA VAL A 192 -8.60 5.76 0.30
C VAL A 192 -8.49 7.19 0.79
N ILE A 193 -7.38 7.57 1.43
CA ILE A 193 -7.09 8.98 1.76
C ILE A 193 -6.15 9.53 0.67
N MET A 194 -6.57 10.63 0.06
CA MET A 194 -5.82 11.44 -0.89
C MET A 194 -5.45 12.77 -0.22
N VAL A 195 -4.20 13.15 -0.38
CA VAL A 195 -3.58 14.37 0.13
C VAL A 195 -3.52 15.36 -1.02
N GLU A 196 -4.14 16.51 -0.83
CA GLU A 196 -4.00 17.66 -1.72
C GLU A 196 -2.97 18.63 -1.14
N HIS A 197 -1.95 18.92 -1.94
CA HIS A 197 -0.89 19.87 -1.59
C HIS A 197 -0.55 20.73 -2.80
N ALA A 198 -0.43 22.04 -2.61
CA ALA A 198 -0.10 23.01 -3.66
C ALA A 198 -0.97 22.89 -4.94
N GLY A 199 -2.26 22.57 -4.79
CA GLY A 199 -3.20 22.42 -5.90
C GLY A 199 -3.12 21.07 -6.64
N GLN A 200 -2.32 20.13 -6.16
CA GLN A 200 -2.23 18.77 -6.71
C GLN A 200 -3.08 17.80 -5.88
N PRO A 201 -4.23 17.32 -6.40
CA PRO A 201 -5.19 16.51 -5.63
C PRO A 201 -4.71 15.08 -5.32
N LEU A 202 -3.60 14.65 -5.92
CA LEU A 202 -3.02 13.32 -5.76
C LEU A 202 -1.59 13.36 -5.21
N HIS A 203 -1.18 14.44 -4.54
CA HIS A 203 0.18 14.60 -4.03
C HIS A 203 0.64 13.38 -3.21
N HIS A 204 -0.27 12.82 -2.39
CA HIS A 204 -0.03 11.56 -1.71
C HIS A 204 -1.33 10.76 -1.54
N VAL A 205 -1.26 9.43 -1.60
CA VAL A 205 -2.43 8.54 -1.51
C VAL A 205 -2.09 7.35 -0.62
N MET A 206 -3.02 6.97 0.25
CA MET A 206 -2.88 5.88 1.20
C MET A 206 -4.23 5.20 1.45
N VAL A 207 -4.20 4.02 2.08
CA VAL A 207 -5.43 3.28 2.42
C VAL A 207 -5.51 3.09 3.92
N VAL A 208 -6.68 3.38 4.51
CA VAL A 208 -6.92 3.24 5.94
C VAL A 208 -6.87 1.78 6.35
N LEU A 209 -5.98 1.45 7.28
CA LEU A 209 -5.87 0.13 7.87
C LEU A 209 -6.84 -0.02 9.05
N THR A 210 -6.74 0.92 10.00
CA THR A 210 -7.54 1.01 11.21
C THR A 210 -7.96 2.47 11.39
N ALA A 211 -9.26 2.71 11.57
CA ALA A 211 -9.76 4.04 11.88
C ALA A 211 -9.80 4.26 13.39
N ASP A 212 -9.52 5.47 13.83
CA ASP A 212 -9.77 5.94 15.19
C ASP A 212 -10.81 7.07 15.10
N PRO A 213 -12.06 6.83 15.55
CA PRO A 213 -13.12 7.83 15.46
C PRO A 213 -12.92 9.02 16.41
N ALA A 214 -12.08 8.86 17.45
CA ALA A 214 -11.79 9.90 18.44
C ALA A 214 -10.56 10.73 18.06
N ASN A 215 -9.59 10.15 17.34
CA ASN A 215 -8.36 10.84 17.01
C ASN A 215 -7.88 10.57 15.57
N PHE A 216 -8.12 11.54 14.68
CA PHE A 216 -7.66 11.52 13.29
C PHE A 216 -6.15 11.24 13.16
N LEU A 217 -5.34 11.76 14.08
CA LEU A 217 -3.88 11.62 14.03
C LEU A 217 -3.42 10.18 14.32
N GLN A 218 -4.24 9.38 15.02
CA GLN A 218 -3.96 7.98 15.35
C GLN A 218 -4.53 6.99 14.33
N ILE A 219 -5.12 7.47 13.24
CA ILE A 219 -5.53 6.60 12.15
C ILE A 219 -4.31 5.90 11.59
N GLU A 220 -4.40 4.58 11.46
CA GLU A 220 -3.36 3.77 10.85
C GLU A 220 -3.64 3.61 9.37
N VAL A 221 -2.61 3.77 8.55
CA VAL A 221 -2.72 3.68 7.11
C VAL A 221 -1.65 2.75 6.54
N LEU A 222 -1.91 2.27 5.33
CA LEU A 222 -0.94 1.64 4.45
C LEU A 222 -0.49 2.67 3.40
N SER A 223 0.81 2.92 3.36
CA SER A 223 1.40 3.96 2.51
C SER A 223 2.75 3.56 1.93
N LEU A 224 3.05 4.03 0.72
CA LEU A 224 4.38 3.92 0.07
C LEU A 224 5.32 5.09 0.39
N TRP A 225 4.82 6.16 1.02
CA TRP A 225 5.57 7.39 1.25
C TRP A 225 5.24 7.97 2.63
N GLY A 226 6.20 8.65 3.25
CA GLY A 226 5.98 9.40 4.48
C GLY A 226 6.87 10.63 4.61
N THR A 227 6.74 11.38 5.71
CA THR A 227 7.44 12.68 5.91
C THR A 227 8.95 12.61 5.77
N LEU A 228 9.56 11.43 5.92
CA LEU A 228 11.00 11.23 5.78
C LEU A 228 11.43 10.75 4.38
N GLY A 229 10.51 10.60 3.41
CA GLY A 229 10.77 10.15 2.04
C GLY A 229 9.87 9.00 1.54
N GLY A 230 10.12 8.52 0.33
CA GLY A 230 9.52 7.31 -0.22
C GLY A 230 10.20 6.04 0.30
N PHE A 231 9.41 4.99 0.57
CA PHE A 231 9.90 3.71 1.11
C PHE A 231 9.22 2.53 0.41
N VAL A 232 9.00 1.47 1.18
CA VAL A 232 8.27 0.26 0.83
C VAL A 232 6.85 0.39 1.37
N LEU A 233 5.87 -0.28 0.75
CA LEU A 233 4.48 -0.24 1.20
C LEU A 233 4.37 -0.76 2.64
N GLY A 234 4.12 0.14 3.59
CA GLY A 234 4.22 -0.12 5.02
C GLY A 234 3.04 0.42 5.81
N ARG A 235 2.95 -0.01 7.06
CA ARG A 235 2.00 0.51 8.05
C ARG A 235 2.62 1.73 8.75
N GLY A 236 1.83 2.78 8.95
CA GLY A 236 2.22 3.94 9.74
C GLY A 236 1.01 4.72 10.25
N GLU A 237 1.23 5.57 11.25
CA GLU A 237 0.19 6.52 11.69
C GLU A 237 0.11 7.70 10.72
N LEU A 238 -1.12 8.15 10.49
CA LEU A 238 -1.42 9.24 9.59
C LEU A 238 -0.66 10.51 9.97
N ASN A 239 -0.53 10.82 11.26
CA ASN A 239 0.21 11.98 11.77
C ASN A 239 1.62 12.14 11.19
N PHE A 240 2.34 11.04 11.00
CA PHE A 240 3.70 11.07 10.45
C PHE A 240 3.74 11.28 8.94
N LEU A 241 2.59 11.46 8.28
CA LEU A 241 2.48 11.64 6.83
C LEU A 241 1.90 13.02 6.48
N LEU A 242 1.54 13.83 7.49
CA LEU A 242 0.87 15.10 7.29
C LEU A 242 1.85 16.23 7.10
N LEU A 243 1.59 17.08 6.09
CA LEU A 243 2.22 18.39 5.98
C LEU A 243 1.31 19.47 6.60
N PRO A 244 1.86 20.57 7.15
CA PRO A 244 1.09 21.57 7.93
C PRO A 244 -0.07 22.26 7.19
N THR A 245 -0.11 22.22 5.86
CA THR A 245 -1.07 22.92 4.99
C THR A 245 -1.92 21.98 4.13
N THR A 246 -2.03 20.72 4.52
CA THR A 246 -2.65 19.66 3.71
C THR A 246 -4.18 19.71 3.77
N VAL A 247 -4.83 19.37 2.66
CA VAL A 247 -6.26 19.03 2.62
C VAL A 247 -6.38 17.53 2.32
N PHE A 248 -7.27 16.83 3.04
CA PHE A 248 -7.57 15.43 2.71
C PHE A 248 -8.88 15.32 1.95
N ARG A 249 -8.91 14.36 1.04
CA ARG A 249 -10.12 13.82 0.45
C ARG A 249 -10.08 12.33 0.69
N TYR A 250 -11.16 11.73 1.16
CA TYR A 250 -11.21 10.28 1.23
C TYR A 250 -12.41 9.70 0.50
N SER A 251 -12.21 8.52 -0.07
CA SER A 251 -13.18 7.84 -0.91
C SER A 251 -13.41 6.41 -0.48
N THR A 252 -14.62 5.93 -0.78
CA THR A 252 -15.06 4.56 -0.52
C THR A 252 -14.88 3.63 -1.71
N LEU A 253 -13.96 3.97 -2.63
CA LEU A 253 -13.63 3.22 -3.84
C LEU A 253 -13.81 1.70 -3.66
#